data_AF-A0A950E2F6-F1
#
_entry.id   AF-A0A950E2F6-F1
#
_cell.length_a   1.000
_cell.length_b   1.000
_cell.length_c   1.000
_cell.angle_alpha   90.00
_cell.angle_beta   90.00
_cell.angle_gamma   90.00
#
_symmetry.space_group_name_H-M   'P 1'
#
loop_
_entity.id
_entity.type
_entity.pdbx_description
1 polymer ?
#
loop_
_entity_poly.entity_id
_entity_poly.type
_entity_poly.pdbx_seq_one_letter_code
_entity_poly.pdbx_strand_id
1 'polypeptide(L)'
;VQVSLDGATAQVNDRVRGPGSYATAIRAMENLAAAGFAGFKLSVVVTRENVTQLDAFKALADRYDAQLRLTRLRPSGRGADIWHELHPTASQQRELYEWLLAHGDSVLTGDSFFHLGGYGESLPGLNLCGAGRVVCLIDPIGDVYACPFVIHDEFRAGNVREPGGFERVWRESELFTTLREPQHAGACASCGLFDKCRGGCMAAKFFTGLPLAGPDPECVLGHGERSLAARGEQPIPRPSVDMSKRAPSKRALSRAGNESPLEVVPAR
;
A
#
# COMPACT_ATOMS: atom_id res chain seq x y z
N VAL A 1 -4.29 14.00 9.20
CA VAL A 1 -4.48 12.66 9.81
C VAL A 1 -4.92 11.68 8.74
N GLN A 2 -4.57 10.40 8.86
CA GLN A 2 -5.08 9.33 7.99
C GLN A 2 -5.64 8.20 8.85
N VAL A 3 -6.86 7.77 8.57
CA VAL A 3 -7.53 6.62 9.19
C VAL A 3 -7.59 5.51 8.16
N SER A 4 -7.11 4.33 8.52
CA SER A 4 -7.11 3.19 7.61
C SER A 4 -8.33 2.30 7.82
N LEU A 5 -8.95 1.88 6.73
CA LEU A 5 -10.12 1.00 6.70
C LEU A 5 -10.05 0.16 5.43
N ASP A 6 -10.12 -1.17 5.53
CA ASP A 6 -9.95 -2.08 4.38
C ASP A 6 -11.24 -2.87 4.08
N GLY A 7 -12.38 -2.42 4.62
CA GLY A 7 -13.72 -2.90 4.33
C GLY A 7 -14.78 -1.89 4.75
N ALA A 8 -15.80 -1.65 3.93
CA ALA A 8 -16.89 -0.73 4.26
C ALA A 8 -17.87 -1.30 5.30
N THR A 9 -17.63 -2.54 5.74
CA THR A 9 -18.34 -3.23 6.81
C THR A 9 -17.35 -3.89 7.77
N ALA A 10 -17.78 -4.13 9.01
CA ALA A 10 -16.98 -4.85 10.00
C ALA A 10 -16.54 -6.24 9.51
N GLN A 11 -17.43 -6.97 8.83
CA GLN A 11 -17.14 -8.30 8.31
C GLN A 11 -15.94 -8.34 7.36
N VAL A 12 -15.86 -7.40 6.42
CA VAL A 12 -14.76 -7.34 5.44
C VAL A 12 -13.50 -6.76 6.08
N ASN A 13 -13.63 -5.65 6.80
CA ASN A 13 -12.48 -4.97 7.38
C ASN A 13 -11.78 -5.83 8.44
N ASP A 14 -12.54 -6.43 9.36
CA ASP A 14 -11.96 -7.14 10.51
C ASP A 14 -11.30 -8.45 10.11
N ARG A 15 -11.70 -9.05 8.98
CA ARG A 15 -11.02 -10.21 8.39
C ARG A 15 -9.57 -9.88 8.04
N VAL A 16 -9.32 -8.69 7.50
CA VAL A 16 -7.97 -8.25 7.07
C VAL A 16 -7.20 -7.59 8.21
N ARG A 17 -7.84 -6.71 8.98
CA ARG A 17 -7.18 -5.83 9.95
C ARG A 17 -7.27 -6.31 11.39
N GLY A 18 -8.10 -7.33 11.66
CA GLY A 18 -8.32 -7.94 12.96
C GLY A 18 -9.65 -7.53 13.61
N PRO A 19 -10.20 -8.36 14.52
CA PRO A 19 -11.47 -8.10 15.19
C PRO A 19 -11.53 -6.73 15.89
N GLY A 20 -12.64 -6.01 15.73
CA GLY A 20 -12.90 -4.71 16.35
C GLY A 20 -12.19 -3.52 15.69
N SER A 21 -11.41 -3.76 14.64
CA SER A 21 -10.66 -2.68 13.96
C SER A 21 -11.58 -1.75 13.17
N TYR A 22 -12.70 -2.26 12.62
CA TYR A 22 -13.70 -1.44 11.94
C TYR A 22 -14.31 -0.42 12.90
N ALA A 23 -14.85 -0.90 14.02
CA ALA A 23 -15.44 -0.03 15.04
C ALA A 23 -14.42 0.99 15.57
N THR A 24 -13.15 0.61 15.67
CA THR A 24 -12.07 1.52 16.08
C THR A 24 -11.81 2.62 15.04
N ALA A 25 -11.80 2.28 13.75
CA ALA A 25 -11.65 3.25 12.67
C ALA A 25 -12.86 4.21 12.60
N ILE A 26 -14.09 3.71 12.74
CA ILE A 26 -15.30 4.54 12.79
C ILE A 26 -15.23 5.53 13.96
N ARG A 27 -14.93 5.06 15.18
CA ARG A 27 -14.77 5.95 16.35
C ARG A 27 -13.69 7.01 16.15
N ALA A 28 -12.59 6.66 15.47
CA ALA A 28 -11.54 7.63 15.15
C ALA A 28 -12.05 8.75 14.23
N MET A 29 -12.84 8.41 13.20
CA MET A 29 -13.45 9.40 12.31
C MET A 29 -14.51 10.24 13.01
N GLU A 30 -15.33 9.64 13.88
CA GLU A 30 -16.30 10.36 14.72
C GLU A 30 -15.62 11.39 15.62
N ASN A 31 -14.51 11.00 16.27
CA ASN A 31 -13.74 11.91 17.12
C ASN A 31 -13.13 13.07 16.31
N LEU A 32 -12.60 12.80 15.11
CA LEU A 32 -12.07 13.83 14.23
C LEU A 32 -13.16 14.82 13.80
N ALA A 33 -14.32 14.30 13.38
CA ALA A 33 -15.46 15.13 13.00
C ALA A 33 -16.00 15.95 14.18
N ALA A 34 -16.14 15.36 15.36
CA ALA A 34 -16.58 16.05 16.58
C ALA A 34 -15.60 17.17 17.01
N ALA A 35 -14.31 17.01 16.71
CA ALA A 35 -13.29 18.03 16.92
C ALA A 35 -13.24 19.11 15.82
N GLY A 36 -14.12 19.03 14.79
CA GLY A 36 -14.11 19.94 13.65
C GLY A 36 -12.91 19.73 12.71
N PHE A 37 -12.24 18.58 12.77
CA PHE A 37 -11.11 18.25 11.90
C PHE A 37 -11.61 17.73 10.55
N ALA A 38 -11.68 18.61 9.56
CA ALA A 38 -12.03 18.29 8.17
C ALA A 38 -10.84 17.85 7.32
N GLY A 39 -11.11 17.20 6.18
CA GLY A 39 -10.12 16.88 5.15
C GLY A 39 -9.06 15.85 5.56
N PHE A 40 -9.30 15.08 6.63
CA PHE A 40 -8.47 13.92 6.93
C PHE A 40 -8.66 12.83 5.86
N LYS A 41 -7.74 11.87 5.80
CA LYS A 41 -7.76 10.83 4.75
C LYS A 41 -8.40 9.56 5.28
N LEU A 42 -9.46 9.07 4.63
CA LEU A 42 -9.88 7.67 4.75
C LEU A 42 -9.07 6.87 3.74
N SER A 43 -8.14 6.05 4.21
CA SER A 43 -7.24 5.28 3.35
C SER A 43 -7.61 3.81 3.30
N VAL A 44 -7.77 3.31 2.08
CA VAL A 44 -8.18 1.94 1.78
C VAL A 44 -7.11 1.28 0.91
N VAL A 45 -6.73 0.04 1.23
CA VAL A 45 -6.04 -0.85 0.31
C VAL A 45 -7.11 -1.61 -0.49
N VAL A 46 -7.14 -1.42 -1.80
CA VAL A 46 -8.09 -2.11 -2.67
C VAL A 46 -7.66 -3.57 -2.84
N THR A 47 -8.58 -4.48 -2.55
CA THR A 47 -8.41 -5.94 -2.62
C THR A 47 -9.57 -6.57 -3.38
N ARG A 48 -9.39 -7.85 -3.73
CA ARG A 48 -10.43 -8.72 -4.30
C ARG A 48 -11.72 -8.75 -3.49
N GLU A 49 -11.62 -8.60 -2.16
CA GLU A 49 -12.76 -8.68 -1.25
C GLU A 49 -13.54 -7.36 -1.13
N ASN A 50 -12.89 -6.21 -1.35
CA ASN A 50 -13.49 -4.90 -1.06
C ASN A 50 -13.67 -3.99 -2.29
N VAL A 51 -13.21 -4.39 -3.47
CA VAL A 51 -13.35 -3.57 -4.70
C VAL A 51 -14.80 -3.29 -5.08
N THR A 52 -15.74 -4.14 -4.68
CA THR A 52 -17.18 -3.89 -4.89
C THR A 52 -17.78 -2.91 -3.88
N GLN A 53 -16.99 -2.41 -2.93
CA GLN A 53 -17.41 -1.46 -1.89
C GLN A 53 -16.95 -0.02 -2.15
N LEU A 54 -16.44 0.31 -3.35
CA LEU A 54 -15.88 1.63 -3.67
C LEU A 54 -16.86 2.79 -3.40
N ASP A 55 -18.11 2.66 -3.85
CA ASP A 55 -19.15 3.67 -3.58
C ASP A 55 -19.44 3.80 -2.08
N ALA A 56 -19.42 2.70 -1.33
CA ALA A 56 -19.63 2.72 0.11
C ALA A 56 -18.47 3.40 0.84
N PHE A 57 -17.23 3.20 0.40
CA PHE A 57 -16.08 3.94 0.92
C PHE A 57 -16.16 5.44 0.61
N LYS A 58 -16.59 5.81 -0.60
CA LYS A 58 -16.78 7.21 -0.99
C LYS A 58 -17.86 7.88 -0.14
N ALA A 59 -19.02 7.24 0.00
CA ALA A 59 -20.10 7.73 0.86
C ALA A 59 -19.67 7.85 2.33
N LEU A 60 -18.83 6.92 2.82
CA LEU A 60 -18.30 6.99 4.18
C LEU A 60 -17.31 8.15 4.35
N ALA A 61 -16.43 8.38 3.37
CA ALA A 61 -15.52 9.52 3.39
C ALA A 61 -16.30 10.84 3.39
N ASP A 62 -17.28 10.98 2.50
CA ASP A 62 -18.10 12.20 2.38
C ASP A 62 -18.91 12.49 3.64
N ARG A 63 -19.45 11.45 4.30
CA ARG A 63 -20.18 11.59 5.57
C ARG A 63 -19.36 12.28 6.66
N TYR A 64 -18.07 12.03 6.71
CA TYR A 64 -17.17 12.58 7.73
C TYR A 64 -16.30 13.74 7.21
N ASP A 65 -16.64 14.32 6.06
CA ASP A 65 -15.85 15.36 5.39
C ASP A 65 -14.36 14.97 5.24
N ALA A 66 -14.14 13.71 4.88
CA ALA A 66 -12.83 13.11 4.66
C ALA A 66 -12.53 12.98 3.17
N GLN A 67 -11.24 13.00 2.82
CA GLN A 67 -10.77 12.68 1.48
C GLN A 67 -10.54 11.16 1.36
N LEU A 68 -11.19 10.53 0.39
CA LEU A 68 -10.94 9.12 0.10
C LEU A 68 -9.57 8.95 -0.58
N ARG A 69 -8.76 8.04 -0.03
CA ARG A 69 -7.48 7.63 -0.60
C ARG A 69 -7.47 6.14 -0.87
N LEU A 70 -7.32 5.75 -2.13
CA LEU A 70 -7.21 4.36 -2.54
C LEU A 70 -5.76 4.02 -2.87
N THR A 71 -5.32 2.83 -2.46
CA THR A 71 -3.99 2.31 -2.77
C THR A 71 -4.08 0.85 -3.19
N ARG A 72 -3.17 0.41 -4.07
CA ARG A 72 -3.11 -1.02 -4.46
C ARG A 72 -2.49 -1.85 -3.35
N LEU A 73 -2.92 -3.11 -3.25
CA LEU A 73 -2.19 -4.12 -2.49
C LEU A 73 -0.83 -4.37 -3.15
N ARG A 74 0.25 -4.05 -2.45
CA ARG A 74 1.61 -4.35 -2.88
C ARG A 74 2.13 -5.60 -2.14
N PRO A 75 2.84 -6.52 -2.81
CA PRO A 75 3.37 -7.74 -2.22
C PRO A 75 4.59 -7.47 -1.32
N SER A 76 4.51 -6.55 -0.36
CA SER A 76 5.62 -6.20 0.54
C SER A 76 5.27 -6.52 1.99
N GLY A 77 6.27 -6.87 2.80
CA GLY A 77 6.04 -7.29 4.18
C GLY A 77 5.11 -8.51 4.23
N ARG A 78 4.15 -8.49 5.17
CA ARG A 78 3.07 -9.51 5.25
C ARG A 78 2.16 -9.53 4.01
N GLY A 79 2.20 -8.48 3.19
CA GLY A 79 1.47 -8.43 1.92
C GLY A 79 1.98 -9.45 0.92
N ALA A 80 3.27 -9.83 0.96
CA ALA A 80 3.86 -10.81 0.05
C ALA A 80 3.16 -12.17 0.15
N ASP A 81 2.89 -12.63 1.38
CA ASP A 81 2.31 -13.96 1.65
C ASP A 81 0.86 -14.09 1.18
N ILE A 82 0.11 -12.97 1.19
CA ILE A 82 -1.34 -12.96 0.91
C ILE A 82 -1.68 -12.35 -0.45
N TRP A 83 -0.68 -11.83 -1.17
CA TRP A 83 -0.91 -11.05 -2.38
C TRP A 83 -1.72 -11.83 -3.42
N HIS A 84 -1.36 -13.09 -3.69
CA HIS A 84 -2.04 -13.97 -4.64
C HIS A 84 -3.53 -14.18 -4.33
N GLU A 85 -3.91 -14.13 -3.05
CA GLU A 85 -5.28 -14.32 -2.59
C GLU A 85 -6.10 -13.03 -2.66
N LEU A 86 -5.48 -11.89 -2.35
CA LEU A 86 -6.20 -10.62 -2.16
C LEU A 86 -6.02 -9.59 -3.27
N HIS A 87 -5.09 -9.75 -4.21
CA HIS A 87 -4.98 -8.79 -5.31
C HIS A 87 -6.23 -8.85 -6.22
N PRO A 88 -6.74 -7.70 -6.70
CA PRO A 88 -7.87 -7.68 -7.62
C PRO A 88 -7.63 -8.52 -8.89
N THR A 89 -8.67 -9.17 -9.39
CA THR A 89 -8.62 -9.86 -10.69
C THR A 89 -8.51 -8.86 -11.85
N ALA A 90 -8.22 -9.33 -13.07
CA ALA A 90 -8.19 -8.46 -14.24
C ALA A 90 -9.52 -7.73 -14.50
N SER A 91 -10.66 -8.39 -14.26
CA SER A 91 -11.98 -7.75 -14.37
C SER A 91 -12.21 -6.70 -13.29
N GLN A 92 -11.78 -6.97 -12.06
CA GLN A 92 -11.87 -6.01 -10.94
C GLN A 92 -10.92 -4.82 -11.13
N GLN A 93 -9.74 -5.01 -11.72
CA GLN A 93 -8.85 -3.90 -12.10
C GLN A 93 -9.50 -2.98 -13.13
N ARG A 94 -10.25 -3.56 -14.07
CA ARG A 94 -11.01 -2.80 -15.07
C ARG A 94 -12.15 -2.02 -14.42
N GLU A 95 -12.91 -2.64 -13.52
CA GLU A 95 -13.96 -1.99 -12.72
C GLU A 95 -13.39 -0.81 -11.90
N LEU A 96 -12.28 -1.04 -11.18
CA LEU A 96 -11.58 0.00 -10.43
C LEU A 96 -11.13 1.16 -11.32
N TYR A 97 -10.57 0.87 -12.49
CA TYR A 97 -10.14 1.88 -13.45
C TYR A 97 -11.31 2.75 -13.92
N GLU A 98 -12.41 2.14 -14.32
CA GLU A 98 -13.61 2.86 -14.78
C GLU A 98 -14.21 3.70 -13.65
N TRP A 99 -14.24 3.16 -12.43
CA TRP A 99 -14.70 3.88 -11.25
C TRP A 99 -13.80 5.09 -10.92
N LEU A 100 -12.48 4.92 -10.97
CA LEU A 100 -11.52 6.01 -10.73
C LEU A 100 -11.62 7.11 -11.78
N LEU A 101 -11.82 6.77 -13.06
CA LEU A 101 -12.06 7.75 -14.11
C LEU A 101 -13.33 8.57 -13.85
N ALA A 102 -14.42 7.91 -13.44
CA ALA A 102 -15.69 8.58 -13.16
C ALA A 102 -15.60 9.55 -11.97
N HIS A 103 -14.68 9.32 -11.02
CA HIS A 103 -14.52 10.13 -9.81
C HIS A 103 -13.40 11.17 -9.90
N GLY A 104 -12.48 11.04 -10.85
CA GLY A 104 -11.42 12.01 -11.11
C GLY A 104 -10.63 12.41 -9.85
N ASP A 105 -10.40 13.71 -9.68
CA ASP A 105 -9.60 14.27 -8.56
C ASP A 105 -10.29 14.17 -7.20
N SER A 106 -11.54 13.70 -7.12
CA SER A 106 -12.22 13.51 -5.83
C SER A 106 -11.68 12.32 -5.03
N VAL A 107 -10.78 11.52 -5.62
CA VAL A 107 -10.16 10.35 -4.99
C VAL A 107 -8.64 10.39 -5.15
N LEU A 108 -7.94 10.29 -4.03
CA LEU A 108 -6.47 10.30 -4.03
C LEU A 108 -5.92 8.90 -4.29
N THR A 109 -5.04 8.76 -5.29
CA THR A 109 -4.40 7.48 -5.65
C THR A 109 -2.88 7.47 -5.43
N GLY A 110 -2.25 8.63 -5.58
CA GLY A 110 -0.79 8.77 -5.58
C GLY A 110 -0.16 8.03 -6.77
N ASP A 111 0.83 7.19 -6.49
CA ASP A 111 1.52 6.34 -7.46
C ASP A 111 0.98 4.90 -7.47
N SER A 112 -0.25 4.69 -6.99
CA SER A 112 -0.74 3.32 -6.77
C SER A 112 -1.19 2.63 -8.05
N PHE A 113 -1.85 3.35 -8.97
CA PHE A 113 -2.62 2.71 -10.04
C PHE A 113 -2.16 3.09 -11.44
N PHE A 114 -0.94 3.59 -11.60
CA PHE A 114 -0.44 3.99 -12.92
C PHE A 114 -0.32 2.82 -13.90
N HIS A 115 -0.28 1.56 -13.43
CA HIS A 115 -0.39 0.39 -14.31
C HIS A 115 -1.74 0.32 -15.05
N LEU A 116 -2.81 0.86 -14.47
CA LEU A 116 -4.16 0.91 -15.06
C LEU A 116 -4.25 1.88 -16.23
N GLY A 117 -3.32 2.85 -16.35
CA GLY A 117 -3.26 3.75 -17.50
C GLY A 117 -3.14 3.02 -18.85
N GLY A 118 -2.70 1.76 -18.84
CA GLY A 118 -2.71 0.91 -20.03
C GLY A 118 -4.11 0.62 -20.60
N TYR A 119 -5.20 0.79 -19.83
CA TYR A 119 -6.56 0.61 -20.34
C TYR A 119 -7.02 1.76 -21.25
N GLY A 120 -6.44 2.96 -21.14
CA GLY A 120 -6.92 4.11 -21.89
C GLY A 120 -6.30 5.43 -21.45
N GLU A 121 -7.08 6.23 -20.74
CA GLU A 121 -6.72 7.54 -20.23
C GLU A 121 -5.87 7.44 -18.96
N SER A 122 -5.07 8.48 -18.70
CA SER A 122 -4.30 8.56 -17.47
C SER A 122 -5.22 8.91 -16.30
N LEU A 123 -5.12 8.13 -15.23
CA LEU A 123 -5.78 8.45 -13.97
C LEU A 123 -5.11 9.65 -13.29
N PRO A 124 -5.85 10.46 -12.53
CA PRO A 124 -5.26 11.46 -11.66
C PRO A 124 -4.24 10.87 -10.69
N GLY A 125 -3.16 11.61 -10.43
CA GLY A 125 -2.05 11.19 -9.59
C GLY A 125 -0.72 11.10 -10.33
N LEU A 126 0.20 10.33 -9.76
CA LEU A 126 1.55 10.18 -10.33
C LEU A 126 1.55 9.04 -11.35
N ASN A 127 1.76 9.38 -12.62
CA ASN A 127 1.82 8.39 -13.71
C ASN A 127 3.21 7.77 -13.92
N LEU A 128 3.99 7.62 -12.85
CA LEU A 128 5.33 7.04 -12.84
C LEU A 128 5.72 6.56 -11.44
N CYS A 129 6.77 5.74 -11.35
CA CYS A 129 7.33 5.30 -10.08
C CYS A 129 7.99 6.47 -9.33
N GLY A 130 7.51 6.81 -8.13
CA GLY A 130 8.07 7.92 -7.35
C GLY A 130 9.37 7.61 -6.61
N ALA A 131 9.81 6.36 -6.57
CA ALA A 131 10.91 5.87 -5.74
C ALA A 131 12.22 6.63 -6.01
N GLY A 132 12.81 7.22 -4.98
CA GLY A 132 14.03 8.04 -5.08
C GLY A 132 13.86 9.35 -5.86
N ARG A 133 12.69 9.62 -6.46
CA ARG A 133 12.40 10.83 -7.27
C ARG A 133 11.62 11.87 -6.49
N VAL A 134 10.52 11.44 -5.88
CA VAL A 134 9.59 12.29 -5.12
C VAL A 134 9.23 11.68 -3.77
N VAL A 135 9.66 10.44 -3.51
CA VAL A 135 9.45 9.75 -2.24
C VAL A 135 10.66 8.89 -1.88
N CYS A 136 10.93 8.77 -0.59
CA CYS A 136 11.79 7.76 0.02
C CYS A 136 11.20 7.38 1.40
N LEU A 137 11.72 6.34 2.01
CA LEU A 137 11.42 5.97 3.40
C LEU A 137 12.67 6.20 4.24
N ILE A 138 12.52 6.78 5.42
CA ILE A 138 13.52 6.74 6.49
C ILE A 138 12.95 5.83 7.58
N ASP A 139 13.66 4.75 7.90
CA ASP A 139 13.22 3.82 8.93
C ASP A 139 13.58 4.30 10.35
N PRO A 140 13.15 3.61 11.43
CA PRO A 140 13.41 4.04 12.81
C PRO A 140 14.90 4.09 13.21
N ILE A 141 15.78 3.34 12.54
CA ILE A 141 17.22 3.35 12.79
C ILE A 141 17.97 4.32 11.88
N GLY A 142 17.25 4.99 10.98
CA GLY A 142 17.76 6.05 10.12
C GLY A 142 18.16 5.57 8.72
N ASP A 143 17.94 4.31 8.38
CA ASP A 143 18.22 3.81 7.04
C ASP A 143 17.22 4.39 6.05
N VAL A 144 17.75 4.84 4.91
CA VAL A 144 16.98 5.47 3.85
C VAL A 144 16.78 4.48 2.72
N TYR A 145 15.53 4.20 2.36
CA TYR A 145 15.16 3.31 1.26
C TYR A 145 14.45 4.08 0.15
N ALA A 146 14.60 3.62 -1.10
CA ALA A 146 14.02 4.29 -2.26
C ALA A 146 12.49 4.35 -2.25
N CYS A 147 11.81 3.39 -1.64
CA CYS A 147 10.36 3.33 -1.62
C CYS A 147 9.86 2.72 -0.30
N PRO A 148 8.78 3.25 0.30
CA PRO A 148 8.19 2.70 1.52
C PRO A 148 7.65 1.27 1.35
N PHE A 149 7.52 0.80 0.10
CA PHE A 149 7.07 -0.55 -0.23
C PHE A 149 8.20 -1.48 -0.65
N VAL A 150 9.47 -1.09 -0.50
CA VAL A 150 10.61 -1.98 -0.74
C VAL A 150 11.73 -1.72 0.28
N ILE A 151 11.51 -2.25 1.48
CA ILE A 151 12.46 -2.20 2.60
C ILE A 151 13.38 -3.42 2.48
N HIS A 152 14.35 -3.30 1.58
CA HIS A 152 15.31 -4.34 1.24
C HIS A 152 16.67 -3.71 0.95
N ASP A 153 17.76 -4.44 1.22
CA ASP A 153 19.12 -3.90 1.13
C ASP A 153 19.49 -3.41 -0.28
N GLU A 154 18.99 -4.08 -1.33
CA GLU A 154 19.14 -3.62 -2.73
C GLU A 154 18.55 -2.23 -2.99
N PHE A 155 17.65 -1.76 -2.14
CA PHE A 155 16.97 -0.47 -2.25
C PHE A 155 17.33 0.49 -1.11
N ARG A 156 18.38 0.20 -0.34
CA ARG A 156 18.92 1.08 0.70
C ARG A 156 19.91 2.07 0.09
N ALA A 157 19.65 3.36 0.28
CA ALA A 157 20.44 4.47 -0.25
C ALA A 157 21.51 5.02 0.71
N GLY A 158 21.42 4.69 2.00
CA GLY A 158 22.34 5.14 3.05
C GLY A 158 21.66 5.27 4.41
N ASN A 159 22.29 5.97 5.36
CA ASN A 159 21.71 6.25 6.68
C ASN A 159 21.81 7.75 7.02
N VAL A 160 20.74 8.34 7.55
CA VAL A 160 20.69 9.78 7.88
C VAL A 160 21.62 10.20 9.02
N ARG A 161 22.17 9.24 9.77
CA ARG A 161 23.13 9.48 10.86
C ARG A 161 24.58 9.59 10.38
N GLU A 162 24.85 9.27 9.11
CA GLU A 162 26.18 9.39 8.51
C GLU A 162 26.54 10.85 8.17
N PRO A 163 27.83 11.20 8.01
CA PRO A 163 28.25 12.54 7.61
C PRO A 163 27.55 13.01 6.32
N GLY A 164 26.99 14.22 6.35
CA GLY A 164 26.17 14.78 5.25
C GLY A 164 24.67 14.50 5.37
N GLY A 165 24.26 13.60 6.26
CA GLY A 165 22.87 13.36 6.65
C GLY A 165 21.93 13.04 5.49
N PHE A 166 20.65 13.36 5.66
CA PHE A 166 19.62 13.09 4.63
C PHE A 166 19.88 13.83 3.32
N GLU A 167 20.44 15.04 3.35
CA GLU A 167 20.72 15.80 2.12
C GLU A 167 21.70 15.06 1.21
N ARG A 168 22.80 14.54 1.76
CA ARG A 168 23.76 13.72 1.02
C ARG A 168 23.08 12.48 0.45
N VAL A 169 22.33 11.73 1.26
CA VAL A 169 21.64 10.53 0.77
C VAL A 169 20.65 10.87 -0.35
N TRP A 170 19.87 11.94 -0.19
CA TRP A 170 18.90 12.36 -1.19
C TRP A 170 19.56 12.84 -2.48
N ARG A 171 20.63 13.63 -2.42
CA ARG A 171 21.24 14.25 -3.62
C ARG A 171 22.28 13.38 -4.30
N GLU A 172 23.04 12.61 -3.54
CA GLU A 172 24.30 12.01 -3.99
C GLU A 172 24.32 10.48 -3.93
N SER A 173 23.29 9.82 -3.35
CA SER A 173 23.29 8.35 -3.34
C SER A 173 23.27 7.79 -4.77
N GLU A 174 24.08 6.78 -5.00
CA GLU A 174 24.15 6.08 -6.28
C GLU A 174 22.77 5.54 -6.66
N LEU A 175 22.08 4.89 -5.71
CA LEU A 175 20.74 4.35 -5.92
C LEU A 175 19.75 5.41 -6.41
N PHE A 176 19.67 6.58 -5.76
CA PHE A 176 18.70 7.60 -6.19
C PHE A 176 19.11 8.27 -7.48
N THR A 177 20.41 8.43 -7.72
CA THR A 177 20.94 8.92 -9.00
C THR A 177 20.48 8.01 -10.14
N THR A 178 20.72 6.71 -10.02
CA THR A 178 20.29 5.70 -11.00
C THR A 178 18.76 5.66 -11.15
N LEU A 179 18.00 5.69 -10.06
CA LEU A 179 16.53 5.68 -10.13
C LEU A 179 15.93 6.92 -10.79
N ARG A 180 16.66 8.04 -10.85
CA ARG A 180 16.24 9.29 -11.50
C ARG A 180 16.55 9.34 -12.99
N GLU A 181 17.43 8.47 -13.48
CA GLU A 181 17.71 8.36 -14.91
C GLU A 181 16.45 8.02 -15.73
N PRO A 182 16.37 8.41 -17.01
CA PRO A 182 15.25 8.03 -17.87
C PRO A 182 14.99 6.52 -17.83
N GLN A 183 13.76 6.11 -17.52
CA GLN A 183 13.43 4.70 -17.35
C GLN A 183 13.50 3.96 -18.67
N HIS A 184 14.21 2.83 -18.69
CA HIS A 184 14.22 1.91 -19.82
C HIS A 184 12.97 1.04 -19.81
N ALA A 185 12.32 0.94 -20.98
CA ALA A 185 11.08 0.18 -21.10
C ALA A 185 11.25 -1.34 -20.97
N GLY A 186 12.48 -1.86 -21.09
CA GLY A 186 12.76 -3.29 -20.96
C GLY A 186 11.85 -4.14 -21.85
N ALA A 187 11.22 -5.16 -21.27
CA ALA A 187 10.26 -6.01 -21.96
C ALA A 187 9.00 -5.25 -22.44
N CYS A 188 8.71 -4.06 -21.89
CA CYS A 188 7.59 -3.22 -22.30
C CYS A 188 7.90 -2.33 -23.52
N ALA A 189 9.13 -2.32 -24.05
CA ALA A 189 9.53 -1.45 -25.17
C ALA A 189 8.68 -1.69 -26.43
N SER A 190 8.26 -2.93 -26.68
CA SER A 190 7.44 -3.32 -27.84
C SER A 190 5.92 -3.26 -27.59
N CYS A 191 5.48 -2.88 -26.38
CA CYS A 191 4.08 -2.93 -25.95
C CYS A 191 3.23 -1.77 -26.54
N GLY A 192 3.85 -0.66 -26.93
CA GLY A 192 3.14 0.55 -27.40
C GLY A 192 2.41 1.34 -26.30
N LEU A 193 2.21 0.78 -25.10
CA LEU A 193 1.56 1.43 -23.96
C LEU A 193 2.54 1.94 -22.88
N PHE A 194 3.86 1.84 -23.12
CA PHE A 194 4.85 2.15 -22.10
C PHE A 194 4.75 3.59 -21.58
N ASP A 195 4.44 4.57 -22.43
CA ASP A 195 4.27 5.96 -21.99
C ASP A 195 3.07 6.17 -21.07
N LYS A 196 2.08 5.26 -21.13
CA LYS A 196 0.88 5.33 -20.30
C LYS A 196 1.09 4.73 -18.91
N CYS A 197 1.86 3.65 -18.80
CA CYS A 197 1.96 2.88 -17.55
C CYS A 197 3.39 2.77 -16.98
N ARG A 198 4.40 3.20 -17.73
CA ARG A 198 5.83 3.13 -17.36
C ARG A 198 6.31 1.76 -16.89
N GLY A 199 5.64 0.69 -17.34
CA GLY A 199 5.93 -0.68 -16.93
C GLY A 199 5.51 -1.03 -15.49
N GLY A 200 4.81 -0.14 -14.78
CA GLY A 200 4.24 -0.40 -13.46
C GLY A 200 5.20 -0.35 -12.27
N CYS A 201 4.78 -0.94 -11.15
CA CYS A 201 5.38 -0.78 -9.83
C CYS A 201 6.63 -1.66 -9.66
N MET A 202 7.78 -1.02 -9.47
CA MET A 202 9.07 -1.69 -9.19
C MET A 202 9.00 -2.64 -7.99
N ALA A 203 8.38 -2.19 -6.88
CA ALA A 203 8.24 -3.02 -5.67
C ALA A 203 7.36 -4.26 -5.91
N ALA A 204 6.32 -4.13 -6.73
CA ALA A 204 5.45 -5.26 -7.07
C ALA A 204 6.21 -6.31 -7.90
N LYS A 205 7.02 -5.88 -8.87
CA LYS A 205 7.88 -6.79 -9.64
C LYS A 205 8.89 -7.51 -8.73
N PHE A 206 9.63 -6.74 -7.94
CA PHE A 206 10.66 -7.26 -7.06
C PHE A 206 10.13 -8.35 -6.14
N PHE A 207 9.05 -8.08 -5.39
CA PHE A 207 8.51 -9.04 -4.43
C PHE A 207 7.57 -10.11 -5.02
N THR A 208 7.32 -10.09 -6.33
CA THR A 208 6.77 -11.26 -7.03
C THR A 208 7.87 -12.08 -7.73
N GLY A 209 9.14 -11.66 -7.59
CA GLY A 209 10.30 -12.27 -8.22
C GLY A 209 10.35 -12.05 -9.74
N LEU A 210 9.60 -11.08 -10.27
CA LEU A 210 9.73 -10.67 -11.66
C LEU A 210 10.95 -9.74 -11.83
N PRO A 211 11.67 -9.82 -12.97
CA PRO A 211 12.73 -8.86 -13.28
C PRO A 211 12.20 -7.42 -13.26
N LEU A 212 13.00 -6.46 -12.79
CA LEU A 212 12.59 -5.04 -12.78
C LEU A 212 12.30 -4.49 -14.19
N ALA A 213 13.01 -5.01 -15.19
CA ALA A 213 12.80 -4.74 -16.62
C ALA A 213 11.60 -5.50 -17.23
N GLY A 214 10.94 -6.36 -16.45
CA GLY A 214 9.72 -7.09 -16.84
C GLY A 214 8.45 -6.24 -16.68
N PRO A 215 7.28 -6.79 -17.04
CA PRO A 215 5.99 -6.14 -16.84
C PRO A 215 5.61 -6.06 -15.36
N ASP A 216 4.69 -5.16 -15.01
CA ASP A 216 3.98 -5.23 -13.72
C ASP A 216 3.26 -6.58 -13.60
N PRO A 217 3.25 -7.24 -12.43
CA PRO A 217 2.50 -8.48 -12.23
C PRO A 217 1.00 -8.32 -12.53
N GLU A 218 0.45 -7.10 -12.38
CA GLU A 218 -0.94 -6.76 -12.67
C GLU A 218 -1.10 -6.02 -14.01
N CYS A 219 -0.17 -6.20 -14.95
CA CYS A 219 -0.25 -5.59 -16.29
C CYS A 219 -1.59 -5.88 -16.98
N VAL A 220 -2.26 -4.82 -17.44
CA VAL A 220 -3.62 -4.87 -18.01
C VAL A 220 -3.78 -5.73 -19.27
N LEU A 221 -2.68 -6.03 -19.97
CA LEU A 221 -2.65 -6.92 -21.15
C LEU A 221 -2.33 -8.39 -20.79
N GLY A 222 -2.25 -8.71 -19.49
CA GLY A 222 -1.93 -10.06 -19.00
C GLY A 222 -0.47 -10.48 -19.18
N HIS A 223 0.45 -9.56 -19.55
CA HIS A 223 1.87 -9.90 -19.66
C HIS A 223 2.47 -10.28 -18.28
N GLY A 224 2.01 -9.64 -17.21
CA GLY A 224 2.43 -9.93 -15.84
C GLY A 224 2.08 -11.35 -15.42
N GLU A 225 0.83 -11.76 -15.61
CA GLU A 225 0.36 -13.12 -15.32
C GLU A 225 1.16 -14.18 -16.10
N ARG A 226 1.40 -13.96 -17.39
CA ARG A 226 2.26 -14.85 -18.21
C ARG A 226 3.68 -14.93 -17.66
N SER A 227 4.27 -13.79 -17.28
CA SER A 227 5.61 -13.76 -16.69
C SER A 227 5.68 -14.46 -15.33
N LEU A 228 4.64 -14.33 -14.50
CA LEU A 228 4.55 -15.03 -13.21
C LEU A 228 4.48 -16.55 -13.41
N ALA A 229 3.67 -17.02 -14.36
CA ALA A 229 3.56 -18.43 -14.70
C ALA A 229 4.87 -19.00 -15.26
N ALA A 230 5.61 -18.21 -16.04
CA ALA A 230 6.87 -18.61 -16.65
C ALA A 230 8.10 -18.51 -15.70
N ARG A 231 7.96 -17.85 -14.55
CA ARG A 231 9.06 -17.59 -13.60
C ARG A 231 9.64 -18.87 -13.00
N GLY A 232 8.85 -19.93 -12.88
CA GLY A 232 9.22 -21.16 -12.19
C GLY A 232 9.43 -20.93 -10.68
N GLU A 233 10.26 -21.78 -10.06
CA GLU A 233 10.51 -21.80 -8.61
C GLU A 233 11.59 -20.81 -8.13
N GLN A 234 11.86 -19.74 -8.89
CA GLN A 234 12.86 -18.75 -8.50
C GLN A 234 12.54 -18.16 -7.11
N PRO A 235 13.55 -17.99 -6.24
CA PRO A 235 13.34 -17.47 -4.90
C PRO A 235 12.72 -16.07 -4.97
N ILE A 236 11.64 -15.87 -4.21
CA ILE A 236 11.00 -14.56 -4.06
C ILE A 236 11.80 -13.79 -3.00
N PRO A 237 12.31 -12.59 -3.31
CA PRO A 237 12.97 -11.75 -2.32
C PRO A 237 12.06 -11.52 -1.11
N ARG A 238 12.63 -11.56 0.09
CA ARG A 238 11.92 -11.21 1.33
C ARG A 238 12.41 -9.86 1.82
N PRO A 239 11.58 -9.06 2.50
CA PRO A 239 12.05 -7.84 3.16
C PRO A 239 13.24 -8.16 4.08
N SER A 240 14.24 -7.27 4.13
CA SER A 240 15.42 -7.47 4.99
C SER A 240 15.07 -7.43 6.48
N VAL A 241 13.90 -6.86 6.82
CA VAL A 241 13.43 -6.73 8.20
C VAL A 241 12.17 -7.58 8.42
N ASP A 242 12.19 -8.39 9.49
CA ASP A 242 11.02 -9.16 9.93
C ASP A 242 9.95 -8.22 10.51
N MET A 243 8.86 -8.06 9.77
CA MET A 243 7.68 -7.25 10.13
C MET A 243 6.51 -8.09 10.67
N SER A 244 6.78 -9.36 11.04
CA SER A 244 5.77 -10.22 11.66
C SER A 244 5.38 -9.70 13.04
N LYS A 245 4.10 -9.80 13.40
CA LYS A 245 3.69 -9.58 14.78
C LYS A 245 4.30 -10.71 15.60
N ARG A 246 5.18 -10.38 16.55
CA ARG A 246 5.53 -11.32 17.62
C ARG A 246 4.24 -11.74 18.30
N ALA A 247 4.00 -13.05 18.42
CA ALA A 247 2.89 -13.54 19.21
C ALA A 247 2.90 -12.85 20.58
N PRO A 248 1.74 -12.42 21.12
CA PRO A 248 1.72 -11.82 22.44
C PRO A 248 2.39 -12.79 23.42
N SER A 249 3.39 -12.31 24.16
CA SER A 249 4.05 -13.15 25.16
C SER A 249 2.98 -13.69 26.13
N LYS A 250 3.07 -14.96 26.51
CA LYS A 250 2.13 -15.60 27.47
C LYS A 250 1.98 -14.80 28.79
N ARG A 251 2.93 -13.90 29.10
CA ARG A 251 2.89 -12.98 30.24
C ARG A 251 1.85 -11.85 30.14
N ALA A 252 1.41 -11.48 28.94
CA ALA A 252 0.37 -10.46 28.75
C ALA A 252 -1.05 -11.02 28.95
N LEU A 253 -1.25 -12.30 28.66
CA LEU A 253 -2.53 -12.99 28.81
C LEU A 253 -2.87 -13.31 30.29
N SER A 254 -1.88 -13.42 31.17
CA SER A 254 -2.11 -13.73 32.59
C SER A 254 -2.47 -12.52 33.46
N ARG A 255 -2.40 -11.29 32.93
CA ARG A 255 -2.77 -10.06 33.68
C ARG A 255 -4.22 -9.61 33.45
N ALA A 256 -4.92 -10.18 32.47
CA ALA A 256 -6.30 -9.81 32.16
C ALA A 256 -7.35 -10.70 32.85
N GLY A 257 -6.93 -11.64 33.71
CA GLY A 257 -7.80 -12.70 34.26
C GLY A 257 -8.00 -12.69 35.77
N ASN A 258 -7.65 -11.63 36.49
CA ASN A 258 -7.82 -11.60 37.95
C ASN A 258 -8.19 -10.20 38.47
N GLU A 259 -9.38 -9.72 38.11
CA GLU A 259 -10.10 -8.73 38.92
C GLU A 259 -11.38 -9.40 39.40
N SER A 260 -11.38 -9.77 40.69
CA SER A 260 -12.54 -10.29 41.41
C SER A 260 -13.58 -9.18 41.61
N PRO A 261 -14.89 -9.46 41.56
CA PRO A 261 -15.90 -8.43 41.77
C PRO A 261 -15.84 -7.91 43.22
N LEU A 262 -15.77 -6.59 43.37
CA LEU A 262 -15.89 -5.86 44.64
C LEU A 262 -17.25 -6.16 45.27
N GLU A 263 -17.24 -6.82 46.43
CA GLU A 263 -18.39 -6.95 47.31
C GLU A 263 -18.82 -5.57 47.84
N VAL A 264 -20.08 -5.24 47.63
CA VAL A 264 -20.74 -4.07 48.20
C VAL A 264 -21.13 -4.38 49.65
N VAL A 265 -20.45 -3.75 50.61
CA VAL A 265 -20.82 -3.80 52.03
C VAL A 265 -21.88 -2.71 52.29
N PRO A 266 -23.03 -3.03 52.92
CA PRO A 266 -24.03 -2.02 53.22
C PRO A 266 -23.65 -1.20 54.47
N ALA A 267 -23.93 0.09 54.41
CA ALA A 267 -23.74 1.04 55.50
C ALA A 267 -24.65 0.70 56.70
N ARG A 268 -24.10 0.84 57.90
CA ARG A 268 -24.83 1.06 59.15
C ARG A 268 -24.62 2.50 59.60
#